data_AF-A0A939IZ49-F1
#
_entry.id   AF-A0A939IZ49-F1
#
_cell.length_a   1.000
_cell.length_b   1.000
_cell.length_c   1.000
_cell.angle_alpha   90.00
_cell.angle_beta   90.00
_cell.angle_gamma   90.00
#
_symmetry.space_group_name_H-M   'P 1'
#
loop_
_entity.id
_entity.type
_entity.pdbx_description
1 polymer ?
#
loop_
_entity_poly.entity_id
_entity_poly.type
_entity_poly.pdbx_seq_one_letter_code
_entity_poly.pdbx_strand_id
1 'polypeptide(L)'
;MLGLGFLGWIIIGGLAGWIGSKIQGTDASMGVGLNIVVGVVGGLIGGFLLKLIGVDVAGGGLIFSFLTCLLGAVILLAVVKAVKK
;
A
#
# COMPACT_ATOMS: atom_id res chain seq x y z
N MET A 1 -13.60 -4.98 15.79
CA MET A 1 -13.56 -5.52 14.42
C MET A 1 -14.59 -4.77 13.59
N LEU A 2 -14.19 -3.67 12.94
CA LEU A 2 -15.11 -2.91 12.07
C LEU A 2 -15.40 -3.75 10.83
N GLY A 3 -16.68 -3.96 10.51
CA GLY A 3 -17.21 -4.79 9.42
C GLY A 3 -16.93 -4.28 8.00
N LEU A 4 -15.78 -3.65 7.78
CA LEU A 4 -15.22 -3.43 6.45
C LEU A 4 -14.47 -4.71 6.08
N GLY A 5 -15.22 -5.77 5.76
CA GLY A 5 -14.67 -7.04 5.31
C GLY A 5 -13.70 -6.86 4.14
N PHE A 6 -12.99 -7.93 3.78
CA PHE A 6 -12.00 -8.05 2.68
C PHE A 6 -12.09 -7.00 1.54
N LEU A 7 -13.30 -6.67 1.06
CA LEU A 7 -13.60 -5.56 0.15
C LEU A 7 -13.05 -4.17 0.55
N GLY A 8 -13.22 -3.73 1.79
CA GLY A 8 -12.72 -2.43 2.26
C GLY A 8 -11.20 -2.35 2.22
N TRP A 9 -10.52 -3.46 2.51
CA TRP A 9 -9.06 -3.56 2.41
C TRP A 9 -8.58 -3.52 0.96
N ILE A 10 -9.31 -4.15 0.03
CA ILE A 10 -9.02 -4.05 -1.41
C ILE A 10 -9.19 -2.61 -1.91
N ILE A 11 -10.25 -1.91 -1.48
CA ILE A 11 -10.49 -0.51 -1.90
C ILE A 11 -9.38 0.40 -1.36
N ILE A 12 -9.08 0.30 -0.06
CA ILE A 12 -8.04 1.10 0.59
C ILE A 12 -6.66 0.78 0.00
N GLY A 13 -6.36 -0.51 -0.20
CA GLY A 13 -5.14 -0.98 -0.84
C GLY A 13 -5.03 -0.44 -2.27
N GLY A 14 -6.06 -0.59 -3.10
CA GLY A 14 -6.09 -0.08 -4.47
C GLY A 14 -5.89 1.43 -4.56
N LEU A 15 -6.54 2.20 -3.70
CA LEU A 15 -6.33 3.64 -3.61
C LEU A 15 -4.89 3.99 -3.20
N ALA A 16 -4.35 3.30 -2.21
CA ALA A 16 -2.98 3.51 -1.74
C ALA A 16 -1.94 3.15 -2.83
N GLY A 17 -2.14 2.04 -3.54
CA GLY A 17 -1.27 1.63 -4.63
C GLY A 17 -1.32 2.58 -5.84
N TRP A 18 -2.50 3.10 -6.17
CA TRP A 18 -2.66 4.12 -7.21
C TRP A 18 -2.00 5.44 -6.85
N ILE A 19 -2.16 5.91 -5.62
CA ILE A 19 -1.49 7.14 -5.16
C ILE A 19 0.03 6.91 -5.11
N GLY A 20 0.48 5.75 -4.63
CA GLY A 20 1.89 5.37 -4.64
C GLY A 20 2.50 5.34 -6.04
N SER A 21 1.74 4.88 -7.04
CA SER A 21 2.20 4.83 -8.44
C SER A 21 2.30 6.21 -9.07
N LYS A 22 1.40 7.14 -8.73
CA LYS A 22 1.57 8.56 -9.09
C LYS A 22 2.81 9.18 -8.45
N ILE A 23 3.04 8.94 -7.16
CA ILE A 23 4.23 9.45 -6.44
C ILE A 23 5.52 8.95 -7.11
N GLN A 24 5.57 7.66 -7.50
CA GLN A 24 6.74 7.07 -8.16
C GLN A 24 6.83 7.36 -9.67
N GLY A 25 5.82 8.02 -10.25
CA GLY A 25 5.73 8.27 -11.70
C GLY A 25 5.58 7.00 -12.54
N THR A 26 4.99 5.95 -11.98
CA THR A 26 4.74 4.65 -12.64
C THR A 26 3.27 4.43 -13.03
N ASP A 27 2.39 5.40 -12.73
CA ASP A 27 0.95 5.39 -13.04
C ASP A 27 0.64 5.01 -14.50
N ALA A 28 1.42 5.53 -15.46
CA ALA A 28 1.23 5.24 -16.89
C ALA A 28 1.40 3.76 -17.28
N SER A 29 2.13 2.98 -16.47
CA SER A 29 2.30 1.53 -16.65
C SER A 29 1.47 0.70 -15.68
N MET A 30 0.78 1.34 -14.73
CA MET A 30 0.08 0.68 -13.64
C MET A 30 -1.43 0.88 -13.80
N GLY A 31 -2.08 -0.07 -14.45
CA GLY A 31 -3.55 -0.12 -14.52
C GLY A 31 -4.20 -0.41 -13.16
N VAL A 32 -5.53 -0.36 -13.11
CA VAL A 32 -6.32 -0.55 -11.86
C VAL A 32 -5.96 -1.86 -11.13
N GLY A 33 -5.81 -2.96 -11.87
CA GLY A 33 -5.44 -4.25 -11.27
C GLY A 33 -4.06 -4.25 -10.62
N LEU A 34 -3.06 -3.65 -11.28
CA LEU A 34 -1.70 -3.54 -10.74
C LEU A 34 -1.65 -2.64 -9.50
N ASN A 35 -2.39 -1.53 -9.50
CA ASN A 35 -2.49 -0.65 -8.34
C ASN A 35 -3.08 -1.37 -7.12
N ILE A 36 -4.10 -2.23 -7.31
CA ILE A 36 -4.65 -3.07 -6.24
C ILE A 36 -3.60 -4.05 -5.72
N VAL A 37 -2.92 -4.78 -6.61
CA VAL A 37 -1.88 -5.75 -6.21
C VAL A 37 -0.75 -5.07 -5.44
N VAL A 38 -0.24 -3.96 -5.97
CA VAL A 38 0.82 -3.18 -5.35
C VAL A 38 0.39 -2.60 -4.01
N GLY A 39 -0.85 -2.13 -3.91
CA GLY A 39 -1.42 -1.63 -2.66
C GLY A 39 -1.56 -2.71 -1.58
N VAL A 40 -2.00 -3.90 -1.96
CA VAL A 40 -2.12 -5.06 -1.08
C VAL A 40 -0.75 -5.55 -0.60
N VAL A 41 0.18 -5.80 -1.54
CA VAL A 41 1.54 -6.26 -1.22
C VAL A 41 2.30 -5.17 -0.44
N GLY A 42 2.13 -3.91 -0.84
CA GLY A 42 2.64 -2.74 -0.14
C GLY A 42 2.12 -2.67 1.30
N GLY A 43 0.82 -2.89 1.54
CA GLY A 43 0.25 -2.96 2.89
C GLY A 43 0.90 -4.01 3.78
N LEU A 44 1.22 -5.19 3.23
CA LEU A 44 1.92 -6.23 3.99
C LEU A 44 3.34 -5.80 4.36
N ILE A 45 4.08 -5.22 3.41
CA ILE A 45 5.45 -4.74 3.61
C ILE A 45 5.48 -3.57 4.59
N GLY A 46 4.61 -2.57 4.38
CA GLY A 46 4.49 -1.39 5.23
C GLY A 46 4.07 -1.77 6.65
N GLY A 47 3.13 -2.70 6.79
CA GLY A 47 2.68 -3.16 8.11
C GLY A 47 3.78 -3.91 8.86
N PHE A 48 4.56 -4.72 8.15
CA PHE A 48 5.73 -5.38 8.71
C PHE A 48 6.79 -4.38 9.16
N LEU A 49 7.11 -3.37 8.34
CA LEU A 49 8.08 -2.32 8.68
C LEU A 49 7.63 -1.47 9.88
N LEU A 50 6.36 -1.04 9.89
CA LEU A 50 5.80 -0.26 11.00
C LEU A 50 5.79 -1.07 12.31
N LYS A 51 5.50 -2.37 12.23
CA LYS A 51 5.57 -3.26 13.39
C LYS A 51 6.99 -3.39 13.94
N LEU A 52 8.01 -3.42 13.08
CA LEU A 52 9.41 -3.48 13.51
C LEU A 52 9.88 -2.22 14.26
N ILE A 53 9.35 -1.05 13.90
CA ILE A 53 9.65 0.22 14.59
C ILE A 53 8.72 0.49 15.79
N GLY A 54 7.91 -0.49 16.21
CA GLY A 54 7.03 -0.39 17.38
C GLY A 54 5.75 0.41 17.16
N VAL A 55 5.34 0.65 15.91
CA VAL A 55 4.08 1.35 15.59
C VAL A 55 2.94 0.33 15.55
N ASP A 56 1.93 0.53 16.40
CA ASP A 56 0.72 -0.29 16.40
C ASP A 56 -0.21 0.14 15.25
N VAL A 57 -0.14 -0.64 14.17
CA VAL A 57 -0.97 -0.43 12.98
C VAL A 57 -2.39 -1.00 13.16
N ALA A 58 -2.57 -1.95 14.07
CA ALA A 58 -3.83 -2.64 14.29
C ALA A 58 -4.84 -1.76 15.03
N GLY A 59 -4.37 -0.85 15.89
CA GLY A 59 -5.20 0.11 16.62
C GLY A 59 -5.58 1.38 15.84
N GLY A 60 -4.86 1.74 14.78
CA GLY A 60 -4.98 3.05 14.12
C GLY A 60 -6.17 3.21 13.15
N GLY A 61 -6.99 2.19 12.96
CA GLY A 61 -8.17 2.23 12.10
C GLY A 61 -7.86 2.34 10.60
N LEU A 62 -8.82 2.85 9.82
CA LEU A 62 -8.74 2.89 8.36
C LEU A 62 -7.67 3.84 7.83
N ILE A 63 -7.42 4.95 8.53
CA ILE A 63 -6.44 5.96 8.13
C ILE A 63 -5.02 5.39 8.27
N PHE A 64 -4.70 4.73 9.38
CA PHE A 64 -3.42 4.05 9.55
C PHE A 64 -3.24 2.90 8.57
N SER A 65 -4.29 2.12 8.32
CA SER A 65 -4.26 1.05 7.31
C SER A 65 -3.92 1.62 5.92
N PHE A 66 -4.56 2.73 5.54
CA PHE A 66 -4.27 3.42 4.28
C PHE A 66 -2.83 3.96 4.23
N LEU A 67 -2.38 4.66 5.28
CA LEU A 67 -0.99 5.17 5.35
C LEU A 67 0.03 4.05 5.22
N THR A 68 -0.24 2.92 5.87
CA THR A 68 0.62 1.74 5.85
C THR A 68 0.72 1.14 4.46
N CYS A 69 -0.43 0.94 3.81
CA CYS A 69 -0.50 0.49 2.42
C CYS A 69 0.21 1.47 1.48
N LEU A 70 0.06 2.78 1.69
CA LEU A 70 0.68 3.80 0.87
C LEU A 70 2.21 3.80 1.03
N LEU A 71 2.71 3.79 2.28
CA LEU A 71 4.14 3.73 2.58
C LEU A 71 4.79 2.50 1.94
N GLY A 72 4.22 1.33 2.17
CA GLY A 72 4.76 0.11 1.60
C GLY A 72 4.62 0.02 0.08
N ALA A 73 3.55 0.55 -0.51
CA ALA A 73 3.40 0.64 -1.97
C ALA A 73 4.46 1.55 -2.60
N VAL A 74 4.73 2.71 -2.00
CA VAL A 74 5.78 3.63 -2.45
C VAL A 74 7.15 2.96 -2.38
N ILE A 75 7.47 2.27 -1.29
CA ILE A 75 8.73 1.53 -1.12
C ILE A 75 8.83 0.42 -2.16
N LEU A 76 7.79 -0.41 -2.30
CA LEU A 76 7.75 -1.52 -3.26
C LEU A 76 8.00 -1.02 -4.69
N LEU A 77 7.32 0.05 -5.09
CA LEU A 77 7.47 0.63 -6.42
C LEU A 77 8.82 1.30 -6.62
N ALA A 78 9.38 1.93 -5.60
CA ALA A 78 10.73 2.48 -5.67
C ALA A 78 11.76 1.36 -5.93
N VAL A 79 11.63 0.22 -5.24
CA VAL A 79 12.49 -0.96 -5.45
C VAL A 79 12.31 -1.53 -6.85
N VAL A 80 11.06 -1.75 -7.28
CA VAL A 80 10.76 -2.26 -8.63
C VAL A 80 11.33 -1.34 -9.71
N LYS A 81 11.19 -0.03 -9.54
CA LYS A 81 11.74 0.98 -10.46
C LYS A 81 13.27 0.98 -10.46
N ALA A 82 13.90 0.79 -9.31
CA ALA A 82 15.35 0.69 -9.18
C ALA A 82 15.90 -0.57 -9.86
N VAL A 83 15.20 -1.70 -9.77
CA VAL A 83 15.60 -2.98 -10.40
C VAL A 83 15.31 -3.03 -11.90
N LYS A 84 14.27 -2.34 -12.37
CA LYS A 84 13.93 -2.24 -13.81
C LYS A 84 14.81 -1.25 -14.59
N LYS A 85 15.61 -0.44 -13.90
CA LYS A 85 16.54 0.52 -14.50
C LYS A 85 17.89 -0.14 -14.69
#